data_AF-A0A1Q3NJT7-F1
#
_entry.id   AF-A0A1Q3NJT7-F1
#
_cell.length_a   1.000
_cell.length_b   1.000
_cell.length_c   1.000
_cell.angle_alpha   90.00
_cell.angle_beta   90.00
_cell.angle_gamma   90.00
#
_symmetry.space_group_name_H-M   'P 1'
#
loop_
_entity.id
_entity.type
_entity.pdbx_description
1 polymer ?
#
loop_
_entity_poly.entity_id
_entity_poly.type
_entity_poly.pdbx_seq_one_letter_code
_entity_poly.pdbx_strand_id
1 'polypeptide(L)'
;MTLSDWADLATILASTAIIGVAAQFFHSRKELEADHERSRREKTVDILLEWDQRLKKEGALARKIVETFSAEQCREIHAQLPIIVNAKLEPLLKQLFNTDFTAHNNQITLNEAYSSELRWHVITYLNALESVLVAWQYSVIDREIIEHQFSYLFKPSDGHEGLKHFRVAAGGGDSYPAIEIFASHIKEERRKKLIQKANVA
;
A
#
# COMPACT_ATOMS: atom_id res chain seq x y z
N MET A 1 4.74 68.98 20.67
CA MET A 1 5.35 67.89 19.91
C MET A 1 6.08 68.48 18.74
N THR A 2 7.38 68.24 18.69
CA THR A 2 8.22 68.62 17.55
C THR A 2 8.02 67.61 16.41
N LEU A 3 8.43 67.97 15.19
CA LEU A 3 8.38 67.08 14.02
C LEU A 3 9.22 65.79 14.25
N SER A 4 10.25 65.87 15.10
CA SER A 4 11.08 64.74 15.54
C SER A 4 10.27 63.73 16.37
N ASP A 5 9.47 64.21 17.33
CA ASP A 5 8.68 63.33 18.22
C ASP A 5 7.67 62.48 17.42
N TRP A 6 7.10 63.04 16.36
CA TRP A 6 6.19 62.32 15.45
C TRP A 6 6.92 61.29 14.58
N ALA A 7 8.15 61.59 14.15
CA ALA A 7 8.98 60.67 13.38
C ALA A 7 9.45 59.48 14.25
N ASP A 8 9.81 59.72 15.51
CA ASP A 8 10.20 58.67 16.45
C ASP A 8 9.02 57.74 16.75
N LEU A 9 7.82 58.31 16.98
CA LEU A 9 6.61 57.54 17.24
C LEU A 9 6.18 56.71 16.03
N ALA A 10 6.29 57.25 14.81
CA ALA A 10 6.05 56.51 13.58
C ALA A 10 7.06 55.37 13.38
N THR A 11 8.33 55.57 13.73
CA THR A 11 9.39 54.55 13.63
C THR A 11 9.15 53.40 14.60
N ILE A 12 8.73 53.70 15.83
CA ILE A 12 8.35 52.69 16.84
C ILE A 12 7.14 51.88 16.37
N LEU A 13 6.11 52.55 15.84
CA LEU A 13 4.93 51.88 15.29
C LEU A 13 5.26 50.99 14.09
N ALA A 14 6.08 51.49 13.15
CA ALA A 14 6.54 50.72 12.00
C ALA A 14 7.35 49.49 12.42
N SER A 15 8.26 49.65 13.40
CA SER A 15 9.07 48.56 13.93
C SER A 15 8.21 47.49 14.61
N THR A 16 7.20 47.90 15.37
CA THR A 16 6.23 47.00 16.01
C THR A 16 5.39 46.25 14.99
N ALA A 17 4.96 46.92 13.92
CA ALA A 17 4.22 46.29 12.82
C ALA A 17 5.06 45.21 12.10
N ILE A 18 6.36 45.47 11.86
CA ILE A 18 7.28 44.48 11.26
C ILE A 18 7.39 43.23 12.15
N ILE A 19 7.50 43.40 13.47
CA ILE A 19 7.53 42.28 14.43
C ILE A 19 6.21 41.50 14.38
N GLY A 20 5.07 42.19 14.31
CA GLY A 20 3.75 41.58 14.17
C GLY A 20 3.62 40.72 12.92
N VAL A 21 4.06 41.24 11.77
CA VAL A 21 4.05 40.52 10.48
C VAL A 21 4.97 39.29 10.54
N ALA A 22 6.16 39.41 11.13
CA ALA A 22 7.06 38.28 11.30
C ALA A 22 6.43 37.18 12.18
N ALA A 23 5.83 37.56 13.31
CA ALA A 23 5.13 36.62 14.19
C ALA A 23 3.95 35.92 13.49
N GLN A 24 3.14 36.68 12.72
CA GLN A 24 2.07 36.11 11.90
C GLN A 24 2.61 35.11 10.87
N PHE A 25 3.71 35.44 10.19
CA PHE A 25 4.32 34.53 9.23
C PHE A 25 4.75 33.20 9.87
N PHE A 26 5.41 33.24 11.04
CA PHE A 26 5.77 32.02 11.77
C PHE A 26 4.55 31.23 12.24
N HIS A 27 3.51 31.91 12.73
CA HIS A 27 2.27 31.27 13.15
C HIS A 27 1.57 30.58 11.98
N SER A 28 1.38 31.29 10.87
CA SER A 28 0.75 30.73 9.66
C SER A 28 1.54 29.56 9.09
N ARG A 29 2.88 29.59 9.14
CA ARG A 29 3.67 28.41 8.75
C ARG A 29 3.40 27.20 9.63
N LYS A 30 3.33 27.40 10.95
CA LYS A 30 3.03 26.31 11.90
C LYS A 30 1.60 25.78 11.71
N GLU A 31 0.63 26.66 11.47
CA GLU A 31 -0.76 26.28 11.18
C GLU A 31 -0.85 25.49 9.87
N LEU A 32 -0.20 25.96 8.80
CA LEU A 32 -0.16 25.24 7.53
C LEU A 32 0.45 23.84 7.70
N GLU A 33 1.55 23.72 8.42
CA GLU A 33 2.17 22.41 8.70
C GLU A 33 1.23 21.48 9.50
N ALA A 34 0.56 22.00 10.53
CA ALA A 34 -0.39 21.25 11.33
C ALA A 34 -1.64 20.83 10.53
N ASP A 35 -2.17 21.72 9.71
CA ASP A 35 -3.30 21.44 8.82
C ASP A 35 -2.94 20.41 7.74
N HIS A 36 -1.72 20.51 7.17
CA HIS A 36 -1.22 19.51 6.25
C HIS A 36 -1.08 18.14 6.93
N GLU A 37 -0.58 18.08 8.16
CA GLU A 37 -0.50 16.81 8.90
C GLU A 37 -1.88 16.22 9.21
N ARG A 38 -2.80 17.06 9.69
CA ARG A 38 -4.19 16.66 9.93
C ARG A 38 -4.85 16.13 8.65
N SER A 39 -4.71 16.84 7.54
CA SER A 39 -5.26 16.46 6.24
C SER A 39 -4.70 15.12 5.75
N ARG A 40 -3.39 14.88 5.90
CA ARG A 40 -2.79 13.57 5.56
C ARG A 40 -3.39 12.45 6.40
N ARG A 41 -3.57 12.66 7.71
CA ARG A 41 -4.15 11.65 8.61
C ARG A 41 -5.60 11.36 8.28
N GLU A 42 -6.43 12.38 8.07
CA GLU A 42 -7.81 12.22 7.63
C GLU A 42 -7.87 11.44 6.30
N LYS A 43 -7.04 11.82 5.32
CA LYS A 43 -6.96 11.12 4.03
C LYS A 43 -6.50 9.67 4.16
N THR A 44 -5.62 9.39 5.12
CA THR A 44 -5.17 8.02 5.44
C THR A 44 -6.33 7.17 5.92
N VAL A 45 -7.16 7.70 6.82
CA VAL A 45 -8.35 7.00 7.31
C VAL A 45 -9.32 6.72 6.16
N ASP A 46 -9.57 7.69 5.28
CA ASP A 46 -10.43 7.52 4.12
C ASP A 46 -9.94 6.40 3.19
N ILE A 47 -8.64 6.40 2.86
CA ILE A 47 -8.05 5.37 1.98
C ILE A 47 -8.08 3.99 2.65
N LEU A 48 -7.84 3.91 3.96
CA LEU A 48 -7.92 2.64 4.69
C LEU A 48 -9.36 2.11 4.73
N LEU A 49 -10.34 2.99 4.93
CA LEU A 49 -11.76 2.61 4.88
C LEU A 49 -12.16 2.14 3.48
N GLU A 50 -11.73 2.85 2.44
CA GLU A 50 -11.97 2.47 1.05
C GLU A 50 -11.31 1.12 0.70
N TRP A 51 -10.09 0.89 1.18
CA TRP A 51 -9.42 -0.40 1.06
C TRP A 51 -10.22 -1.52 1.71
N ASP A 52 -10.69 -1.33 2.94
CA ASP A 52 -11.50 -2.33 3.66
C ASP A 52 -12.82 -2.62 2.94
N GLN A 53 -13.50 -1.60 2.43
CA GLN A 53 -14.72 -1.75 1.63
C GLN A 53 -14.50 -2.51 0.30
N ARG A 54 -13.29 -2.42 -0.26
CA ARG A 54 -12.90 -3.15 -1.48
C ARG A 54 -12.48 -4.60 -1.19
N LEU A 55 -12.15 -4.94 0.06
CA LEU A 55 -11.80 -6.29 0.45
C LEU A 55 -13.05 -7.17 0.51
N LYS A 56 -13.24 -7.96 -0.54
CA LYS A 56 -14.28 -8.98 -0.59
C LYS A 56 -13.73 -10.35 -0.21
N LYS A 57 -14.60 -11.23 0.30
CA LYS A 57 -14.27 -12.60 0.68
C LYS A 57 -13.63 -13.36 -0.50
N GLU A 58 -14.18 -13.17 -1.69
CA GLU A 58 -13.72 -13.80 -2.93
C GLU A 58 -12.28 -13.36 -3.26
N GLY A 59 -11.97 -12.07 -3.08
CA GLY A 59 -10.63 -11.53 -3.25
C GLY A 59 -9.62 -12.12 -2.25
N ALA A 60 -10.01 -12.25 -0.98
CA ALA A 60 -9.17 -12.85 0.05
C ALA A 60 -8.92 -14.35 -0.21
N LEU A 61 -9.93 -15.09 -0.66
CA LEU A 61 -9.79 -16.50 -1.05
C LEU A 61 -8.91 -16.66 -2.29
N ALA A 62 -9.17 -15.88 -3.34
CA ALA A 62 -8.39 -15.89 -4.57
C ALA A 62 -6.91 -15.58 -4.29
N ARG A 63 -6.63 -14.58 -3.45
CA ARG A 63 -5.27 -14.28 -3.00
C ARG A 63 -4.62 -15.50 -2.33
N LYS A 64 -5.31 -16.10 -1.34
CA LYS A 64 -4.77 -17.25 -0.61
C LYS A 64 -4.50 -18.45 -1.51
N ILE A 65 -5.36 -18.69 -2.50
CA ILE A 65 -5.18 -19.74 -3.51
C ILE A 65 -3.95 -19.43 -4.36
N VAL A 66 -3.88 -18.24 -4.96
CA VAL A 66 -2.82 -17.87 -5.90
C VAL A 66 -1.45 -17.70 -5.23
N GLU A 67 -1.38 -17.36 -3.95
CA GLU A 67 -0.13 -17.36 -3.19
C GLU A 67 0.53 -18.75 -3.08
N THR A 68 -0.22 -19.83 -3.29
CA THR A 68 0.33 -21.20 -3.29
C THR A 68 0.82 -21.67 -4.66
N PHE A 69 0.60 -20.88 -5.71
CA PHE A 69 0.92 -21.26 -7.08
C PHE A 69 2.38 -21.01 -7.43
N SER A 70 2.87 -21.84 -8.34
CA SER A 70 4.20 -21.66 -8.94
C SER A 70 4.21 -20.45 -9.87
N ALA A 71 5.42 -19.99 -10.22
CA ALA A 71 5.59 -18.94 -11.21
C ALA A 71 4.98 -19.29 -12.58
N GLU A 72 4.95 -20.56 -12.95
CA GLU A 72 4.36 -21.03 -14.21
C GLU A 72 2.83 -20.97 -14.18
N GLN A 73 2.22 -21.52 -13.14
CA GLN A 73 0.77 -21.45 -12.94
C GLN A 73 0.28 -19.99 -12.88
N CYS A 74 1.05 -19.08 -12.27
CA CYS A 74 0.70 -17.66 -12.25
C CYS A 74 0.71 -17.03 -13.65
N ARG A 75 1.64 -17.44 -14.54
CA ARG A 75 1.65 -17.00 -15.95
C ARG A 75 0.46 -17.54 -16.71
N GLU A 76 0.11 -18.81 -16.51
CA GLU A 76 -1.06 -19.43 -17.14
C GLU A 76 -2.36 -18.76 -16.71
N ILE A 77 -2.54 -18.47 -15.41
CA ILE A 77 -3.72 -17.72 -14.92
C ILE A 77 -3.74 -16.31 -15.49
N HIS A 78 -2.60 -15.62 -15.53
CA HIS A 78 -2.55 -14.28 -16.11
C HIS A 78 -2.96 -14.29 -17.59
N ALA A 79 -2.57 -15.34 -18.32
CA ALA A 79 -2.95 -15.61 -19.70
C ALA A 79 -4.36 -16.22 -19.86
N GLN A 80 -5.08 -16.46 -18.75
CA GLN A 80 -6.44 -17.05 -18.71
C GLN A 80 -6.50 -18.48 -19.26
N LEU A 81 -5.39 -19.21 -19.19
CA LEU A 81 -5.29 -20.59 -19.66
C LEU A 81 -5.77 -21.58 -18.58
N PRO A 82 -6.19 -22.79 -18.97
CA PRO A 82 -6.49 -23.86 -18.03
C PRO A 82 -5.25 -24.22 -17.21
N ILE A 83 -5.44 -24.49 -15.92
CA ILE A 83 -4.35 -24.82 -15.00
C ILE A 83 -4.67 -26.07 -14.19
N ILE A 84 -3.62 -26.78 -13.79
CA ILE A 84 -3.74 -27.94 -12.90
C ILE A 84 -3.26 -27.53 -11.50
N VAL A 85 -4.10 -27.77 -10.50
CA VAL A 85 -3.84 -27.40 -9.10
C VAL A 85 -3.94 -28.62 -8.18
N ASN A 86 -3.34 -28.52 -7.00
CA ASN A 86 -3.39 -29.61 -6.02
C ASN A 86 -4.80 -29.77 -5.44
N ALA A 87 -5.28 -31.01 -5.30
CA ALA A 87 -6.60 -31.30 -4.72
C ALA A 87 -6.78 -30.77 -3.29
N LYS A 88 -5.69 -30.49 -2.55
CA LYS A 88 -5.74 -29.81 -1.24
C LYS A 88 -6.42 -28.43 -1.28
N LEU A 89 -6.50 -27.79 -2.45
CA LEU A 89 -7.14 -26.50 -2.63
C LEU A 89 -8.66 -26.61 -2.87
N GLU A 90 -9.20 -27.83 -3.03
CA GLU A 90 -10.62 -28.08 -3.27
C GLU A 90 -11.55 -27.31 -2.32
N PRO A 91 -11.33 -27.28 -0.99
CA PRO A 91 -12.25 -26.58 -0.10
C PRO A 91 -12.27 -25.06 -0.34
N LEU A 92 -11.13 -24.47 -0.72
CA LEU A 92 -11.04 -23.05 -1.02
C LEU A 92 -11.65 -22.72 -2.39
N LEU A 93 -11.45 -23.59 -3.37
CA LEU A 93 -12.03 -23.46 -4.71
C LEU A 93 -13.55 -23.60 -4.65
N LYS A 94 -14.05 -24.57 -3.88
CA LYS A 94 -15.49 -24.75 -3.64
C LYS A 94 -16.11 -23.53 -2.95
N GLN A 95 -15.43 -22.93 -1.99
CA GLN A 95 -15.90 -21.70 -1.35
C GLN A 95 -15.91 -20.49 -2.29
N LEU A 96 -14.97 -20.42 -3.23
CA LEU A 96 -14.86 -19.31 -4.19
C LEU A 96 -15.91 -19.44 -5.30
N PHE A 97 -15.98 -20.61 -5.94
CA PHE A 97 -16.79 -20.85 -7.14
C PHE A 97 -18.15 -21.49 -6.86
N ASN A 98 -18.44 -21.81 -5.61
CA ASN A 98 -19.66 -22.48 -5.18
C ASN A 98 -19.97 -23.75 -6.01
N THR A 99 -18.92 -24.49 -6.39
CA THR A 99 -18.98 -25.66 -7.27
C THR A 99 -18.10 -26.78 -6.72
N ASP A 100 -18.53 -28.03 -6.88
CA ASP A 100 -17.73 -29.21 -6.54
C ASP A 100 -16.71 -29.52 -7.64
N PHE A 101 -15.47 -29.82 -7.24
CA PHE A 101 -14.39 -30.16 -8.15
C PHE A 101 -14.05 -31.65 -8.04
N THR A 102 -13.98 -32.34 -9.19
CA THR A 102 -13.52 -33.74 -9.21
C THR A 102 -12.00 -33.80 -9.25
N ALA A 103 -11.42 -34.37 -8.21
CA ALA A 103 -9.97 -34.61 -8.16
C ALA A 103 -9.62 -35.92 -8.87
N HIS A 104 -8.73 -35.86 -9.85
CA HIS A 104 -8.12 -37.03 -10.48
C HIS A 104 -6.63 -37.05 -10.11
N ASN A 105 -6.13 -38.16 -9.55
CA ASN A 105 -4.74 -38.29 -9.12
C ASN A 105 -4.23 -37.14 -8.23
N ASN A 106 -5.05 -36.70 -7.26
CA ASN A 106 -4.74 -35.60 -6.34
C ASN A 106 -4.54 -34.23 -7.05
N GLN A 107 -5.09 -34.09 -8.25
CA GLN A 107 -5.06 -32.88 -9.06
C GLN A 107 -6.47 -32.47 -9.48
N ILE A 108 -6.70 -31.15 -9.55
CA ILE A 108 -7.93 -30.53 -10.04
C ILE A 108 -7.56 -29.69 -11.26
N THR A 109 -8.33 -29.82 -12.33
CA THR A 109 -8.15 -28.98 -13.53
C THR A 109 -9.12 -27.82 -13.45
N LEU A 110 -8.59 -26.60 -13.44
CA LEU A 110 -9.39 -25.38 -13.59
C LEU A 110 -9.43 -25.02 -15.08
N ASN A 111 -10.63 -24.87 -15.62
CA ASN A 111 -10.82 -24.43 -16.99
C ASN A 111 -10.55 -22.91 -17.13
N GLU A 112 -10.66 -22.40 -18.36
CA GLU A 112 -10.45 -20.98 -18.67
C GLU A 112 -11.39 -20.05 -17.90
N ALA A 113 -12.64 -20.47 -17.64
CA ALA A 113 -13.61 -19.65 -16.91
C ALA A 113 -13.15 -19.42 -15.46
N TYR A 114 -12.80 -20.49 -14.75
CA TYR A 114 -12.27 -20.39 -13.38
C TYR A 114 -10.93 -19.66 -13.32
N SER A 115 -10.06 -19.89 -14.31
CA SER A 115 -8.78 -19.19 -14.43
C SER A 115 -8.99 -17.67 -14.61
N SER A 116 -9.94 -17.28 -15.46
CA SER A 116 -10.32 -15.89 -15.72
C SER A 116 -10.91 -15.20 -14.50
N GLU A 117 -11.75 -15.90 -13.75
CA GLU A 117 -12.36 -15.39 -12.53
C GLU A 117 -11.33 -15.23 -11.40
N LEU A 118 -10.42 -16.19 -11.22
CA LEU A 118 -9.27 -16.03 -10.30
C LEU A 118 -8.42 -14.84 -10.68
N ARG A 119 -8.06 -14.71 -11.96
CA ARG A 119 -7.31 -13.57 -12.49
C ARG A 119 -8.01 -12.26 -12.14
N TRP A 120 -9.33 -12.18 -12.35
CA TRP A 120 -10.11 -10.98 -12.05
C TRP A 120 -10.02 -10.58 -10.57
N HIS A 121 -10.23 -11.52 -9.66
CA HIS A 121 -10.15 -11.26 -8.22
C HIS A 121 -8.74 -10.81 -7.78
N VAL A 122 -7.71 -11.47 -8.30
CA VAL A 122 -6.31 -11.16 -7.95
C VAL A 122 -5.89 -9.81 -8.50
N ILE A 123 -6.22 -9.50 -9.76
CA ILE A 123 -5.92 -8.19 -10.36
C ILE A 123 -6.68 -7.09 -9.61
N THR A 124 -7.95 -7.31 -9.26
CA THR A 124 -8.73 -6.33 -8.49
C THR A 124 -8.07 -6.04 -7.14
N TYR A 125 -7.61 -7.09 -6.44
CA TYR A 125 -6.88 -6.96 -5.19
C TYR A 125 -5.57 -6.17 -5.37
N LEU A 126 -4.77 -6.54 -6.38
CA LEU A 126 -3.48 -5.88 -6.65
C LEU A 126 -3.65 -4.42 -7.06
N ASN A 127 -4.64 -4.09 -7.88
CA ASN A 127 -4.91 -2.71 -8.30
C ASN A 127 -5.37 -1.86 -7.12
N ALA A 128 -6.17 -2.42 -6.20
CA ALA A 128 -6.54 -1.73 -4.98
C ALA A 128 -5.31 -1.48 -4.09
N LEU A 129 -4.41 -2.47 -3.97
CA LEU A 129 -3.20 -2.35 -3.16
C LEU A 129 -2.25 -1.32 -3.77
N GLU A 130 -2.05 -1.37 -5.08
CA GLU A 130 -1.24 -0.41 -5.83
C GLU A 130 -1.78 1.01 -5.64
N SER A 131 -3.10 1.20 -5.70
CA SER A 131 -3.73 2.52 -5.48
C SER A 131 -3.41 3.11 -4.10
N VAL A 132 -3.47 2.28 -3.05
CA VAL A 132 -3.10 2.70 -1.68
C VAL A 132 -1.62 3.06 -1.62
N LEU A 133 -0.77 2.21 -2.21
CA LEU A 133 0.68 2.39 -2.14
C LEU A 133 1.19 3.54 -3.02
N VAL A 134 0.48 3.91 -4.09
CA VAL A 134 0.75 5.15 -4.84
C VAL A 134 0.58 6.36 -3.94
N ALA A 135 -0.51 6.43 -3.16
CA ALA A 135 -0.72 7.53 -2.23
C ALA A 135 0.37 7.59 -1.14
N TRP A 136 0.85 6.43 -0.68
CA TRP A 136 2.00 6.32 0.22
C TRP A 136 3.30 6.83 -0.44
N GLN A 137 3.58 6.41 -1.68
CA GLN A 137 4.79 6.77 -2.42
C GLN A 137 4.94 8.28 -2.59
N TYR A 138 3.83 8.97 -2.86
CA TYR A 138 3.81 10.42 -3.04
C TYR A 138 3.58 11.21 -1.74
N SER A 139 3.65 10.56 -0.57
CA SER A 139 3.46 11.19 0.75
C SER A 139 2.14 11.96 0.91
N VAL A 140 1.09 11.53 0.19
CA VAL A 140 -0.26 12.11 0.28
C VAL A 140 -0.98 11.67 1.56
N ILE A 141 -0.57 10.53 2.10
CA ILE A 141 -1.07 9.92 3.33
C ILE A 141 0.04 9.75 4.37
N ASP A 142 -0.36 9.44 5.60
CA ASP A 142 0.54 9.14 6.70
C ASP A 142 1.27 7.82 6.43
N ARG A 143 2.59 7.95 6.22
CA ARG A 143 3.42 6.83 5.80
C ARG A 143 3.57 5.77 6.88
N GLU A 144 3.71 6.19 8.13
CA GLU A 144 3.96 5.28 9.25
C GLU A 144 2.74 4.39 9.49
N ILE A 145 1.53 4.98 9.40
CA ILE A 145 0.28 4.23 9.52
C ILE A 145 0.18 3.19 8.40
N ILE A 146 0.43 3.57 7.15
CA ILE A 146 0.34 2.64 6.01
C ILE A 146 1.40 1.54 6.10
N GLU A 147 2.64 1.88 6.45
CA GLU A 147 3.71 0.91 6.68
C GLU A 147 3.32 -0.09 7.76
N HIS A 148 2.75 0.37 8.87
CA HIS A 148 2.25 -0.51 9.91
C HIS A 148 1.14 -1.43 9.41
N GLN A 149 0.12 -0.90 8.72
CA GLN A 149 -1.04 -1.67 8.26
C GLN A 149 -0.73 -2.67 7.15
N PHE A 150 0.23 -2.39 6.26
CA PHE A 150 0.51 -3.22 5.09
C PHE A 150 1.82 -4.01 5.16
N SER A 151 2.68 -3.75 6.14
CA SER A 151 3.97 -4.47 6.28
C SER A 151 3.81 -5.99 6.39
N TYR A 152 2.69 -6.50 6.92
CA TYR A 152 2.45 -7.95 7.04
C TYR A 152 2.42 -8.68 5.67
N LEU A 153 2.15 -7.96 4.58
CA LEU A 153 2.16 -8.49 3.21
C LEU A 153 3.57 -8.78 2.70
N PHE A 154 4.59 -8.19 3.33
CA PHE A 154 5.97 -8.29 2.95
C PHE A 154 6.73 -8.83 4.16
N LYS A 155 7.06 -10.14 4.14
CA LYS A 155 7.80 -10.82 5.19
C LYS A 155 9.22 -11.12 4.72
N PRO A 156 10.18 -10.19 4.91
CA PRO A 156 11.56 -10.37 4.48
C PRO A 156 12.26 -11.59 5.09
N SER A 157 11.83 -12.08 6.26
CA SER A 157 12.46 -13.23 6.94
C SER A 157 12.38 -14.51 6.13
N ASP A 158 11.26 -14.69 5.41
CA ASP A 158 10.97 -15.91 4.68
C ASP A 158 11.09 -15.67 3.17
N GLY A 159 11.55 -14.47 2.77
CA GLY A 159 11.57 -14.01 1.38
C GLY A 159 10.17 -13.85 0.76
N HIS A 160 9.12 -13.95 1.57
CA HIS A 160 7.75 -13.91 1.11
C HIS A 160 7.30 -12.47 0.86
N GLU A 161 6.85 -12.21 -0.35
CA GLU A 161 6.20 -10.97 -0.74
C GLU A 161 4.84 -11.33 -1.35
N GLY A 162 3.79 -10.64 -0.90
CA GLY A 162 2.42 -10.93 -1.29
C GLY A 162 2.24 -10.97 -2.79
N LEU A 163 1.72 -12.11 -3.28
CA LEU A 163 1.42 -12.37 -4.70
C LEU A 163 2.60 -12.16 -5.67
N LYS A 164 3.86 -12.22 -5.20
CA LYS A 164 5.06 -11.92 -6.02
C LYS A 164 5.07 -12.61 -7.39
N HIS A 165 4.83 -13.92 -7.43
CA HIS A 165 4.83 -14.68 -8.68
C HIS A 165 3.78 -14.19 -9.66
N PHE A 166 2.59 -13.83 -9.17
CA PHE A 166 1.53 -13.27 -9.98
C PHE A 166 1.83 -11.83 -10.44
N ARG A 167 2.37 -10.98 -9.54
CA ARG A 167 2.80 -9.63 -9.92
C ARG A 167 3.80 -9.67 -11.06
N VAL A 168 4.83 -10.52 -10.95
CA VAL A 168 5.85 -10.72 -11.99
C VAL A 168 5.21 -11.21 -13.29
N ALA A 169 4.29 -12.17 -13.24
CA ALA A 169 3.57 -12.66 -14.41
C ALA A 169 2.72 -11.57 -15.10
N ALA A 170 2.22 -10.61 -14.32
CA ALA A 170 1.39 -9.50 -14.80
C ALA A 170 2.18 -8.25 -15.24
N GLY A 171 3.52 -8.31 -15.29
CA GLY A 171 4.39 -7.20 -15.70
C GLY A 171 5.28 -6.62 -14.59
N GLY A 172 5.19 -7.15 -13.37
CA GLY A 172 6.10 -6.79 -12.27
C GLY A 172 6.07 -5.30 -11.96
N GLY A 173 7.26 -4.68 -11.91
CA GLY A 173 7.41 -3.25 -11.61
C GLY A 173 6.87 -2.30 -12.66
N ASP A 174 6.60 -2.76 -13.89
CA ASP A 174 5.97 -1.94 -14.92
C ASP A 174 4.45 -1.79 -14.66
N SER A 175 3.84 -2.83 -14.10
CA SER A 175 2.40 -2.87 -13.78
C SER A 175 2.10 -2.45 -12.34
N TYR A 176 3.01 -2.72 -11.40
CA TYR A 176 2.84 -2.50 -9.96
C TYR A 176 4.06 -1.80 -9.33
N PRO A 177 4.45 -0.60 -9.82
CA PRO A 177 5.64 0.09 -9.36
C PRO A 177 5.60 0.46 -7.87
N ALA A 178 4.47 0.93 -7.35
CA ALA A 178 4.38 1.37 -5.96
C ALA A 178 4.50 0.18 -4.99
N ILE A 179 3.92 -0.98 -5.34
CA ILE A 179 4.11 -2.23 -4.59
C ILE A 179 5.59 -2.61 -4.54
N GLU A 180 6.33 -2.56 -5.65
CA GLU A 180 7.76 -2.93 -5.68
C GLU A 180 8.63 -1.96 -4.87
N ILE A 181 8.33 -0.66 -4.94
CA ILE A 181 9.01 0.37 -4.13
C ILE A 181 8.73 0.14 -2.64
N PHE A 182 7.47 -0.14 -2.28
CA PHE A 182 7.09 -0.42 -0.90
C PHE A 182 7.76 -1.70 -0.37
N ALA A 183 7.78 -2.78 -1.15
CA ALA A 183 8.46 -4.02 -0.79
C ALA A 183 9.95 -3.79 -0.49
N SER A 184 10.60 -3.01 -1.36
CA SER A 184 12.01 -2.61 -1.20
C SER A 184 12.23 -1.75 0.05
N HIS A 185 11.33 -0.80 0.30
CA HIS A 185 11.37 0.05 1.48
C HIS A 185 11.24 -0.75 2.78
N ILE A 186 10.26 -1.65 2.89
CA ILE A 186 10.07 -2.50 4.08
C ILE A 186 11.29 -3.39 4.34
N LYS A 187 11.91 -3.91 3.28
CA LYS A 187 13.15 -4.70 3.38
C LYS A 187 14.32 -3.87 3.91
N GLU A 188 14.47 -2.64 3.44
CA GLU A 188 15.52 -1.73 3.89
C GLU A 188 15.33 -1.30 5.34
N GLU A 189 14.12 -0.91 5.72
CA GLU A 189 13.79 -0.52 7.10
C GLU A 189 14.03 -1.66 8.09
N ARG A 190 13.71 -2.90 7.71
CA ARG A 190 14.04 -4.06 8.53
C ARG A 190 15.55 -4.27 8.65
N ARG A 191 16.31 -4.11 7.56
CA ARG A 191 17.78 -4.21 7.59
C ARG A 191 18.39 -3.17 8.54
N LYS A 192 17.97 -1.91 8.46
CA LYS A 192 18.41 -0.84 9.36
C LYS A 192 18.15 -1.19 10.84
N LYS A 193 16.94 -1.68 11.15
CA LYS A 193 16.57 -2.11 12.51
C LYS A 193 17.45 -3.26 13.02
N LEU A 194 17.83 -4.21 12.16
CA LEU A 194 18.74 -5.30 12.54
C LEU A 194 20.16 -4.81 12.81
N ILE A 195 20.69 -3.90 11.99
CA ILE A 195 22.02 -3.31 12.18
C ILE A 195 22.07 -2.51 13.49
N GLN A 196 21.05 -1.69 13.77
CA GLN A 196 20.96 -0.96 15.03
C GLN A 196 20.96 -1.89 16.23
N LYS A 197 20.23 -3.02 16.18
CA LYS A 197 20.26 -4.02 17.26
C LYS A 197 21.63 -4.70 17.42
N ALA A 198 22.34 -4.93 16.33
CA ALA A 198 23.68 -5.53 16.38
C ALA A 198 24.74 -4.58 16.95
N ASN A 199 24.62 -3.27 16.72
CA ASN A 199 25.55 -2.25 17.23
C ASN A 199 25.31 -1.86 18.70
N VAL A 200 24.23 -2.35 19.32
CA VAL A 200 23.90 -2.14 20.74
C VAL A 200 24.37 -3.32 21.61
N ALA A 201 24.98 -4.34 20.99
CA ALA A 201 25.68 -5.46 21.65
C ALA A 201 27.19 -5.23 21.63
#